data_AF-A0A6A7Y0I5-F1
#
_entry.id   AF-A0A6A7Y0I5-F1
#
_cell.length_a   1.000
_cell.length_b   1.000
_cell.length_c   1.000
_cell.angle_alpha   90.00
_cell.angle_beta   90.00
_cell.angle_gamma   90.00
#
_symmetry.space_group_name_H-M   'P 1'
#
loop_
_entity.id
_entity.type
_entity.pdbx_description
1 polymer ?
#
loop_
_entity_poly.entity_id
_entity_poly.type
_entity_poly.pdbx_seq_one_letter_code
_entity_poly.pdbx_strand_id
1 'polypeptide(L)'
;MTASVSVRRARRLTPSLALVAAAAVALAGCLGADTPPFAIARMKAATPSCDLNPTYPWIGRVAGKFIGSSGLSQSHGTSGAFVGCFPDLKTCNLWRDYAISFIASPLSQNVCERRST
;
A
#
# COMPACT_ATOMS: atom_id res chain seq x y z
N MET A 1 -55.16 -2.20 66.25
CA MET A 1 -55.46 -2.32 64.81
C MET A 1 -54.15 -2.17 64.05
N THR A 2 -53.99 -3.03 63.06
CA THR A 2 -52.79 -3.44 62.32
C THR A 2 -52.14 -2.29 61.55
N ALA A 3 -50.82 -2.11 61.70
CA ALA A 3 -50.01 -1.35 60.75
C ALA A 3 -49.02 -2.31 60.07
N SER A 4 -49.26 -2.53 58.79
CA SER A 4 -48.43 -3.32 57.88
C SER A 4 -47.41 -2.43 57.17
N VAL A 5 -46.40 -3.12 56.62
CA VAL A 5 -45.60 -2.75 55.44
C VAL A 5 -44.29 -1.97 55.70
N SER A 6 -43.22 -2.76 55.90
CA SER A 6 -42.07 -2.99 54.98
C SER A 6 -41.70 -1.90 53.98
N VAL A 7 -40.40 -1.83 53.60
CA VAL A 7 -39.75 -1.08 52.49
C VAL A 7 -38.72 -0.04 53.00
N ARG A 8 -37.45 0.05 52.58
CA ARG A 8 -36.65 -0.60 51.52
C ARG A 8 -35.16 -0.52 51.90
N ARG A 9 -34.41 -1.52 51.45
CA ARG A 9 -32.94 -1.61 51.50
C ARG A 9 -32.24 -0.43 50.82
N ALA A 10 -31.12 -0.07 51.45
CA ALA A 10 -29.82 0.29 50.87
C ALA A 10 -29.79 1.35 49.76
N ARG A 11 -29.41 2.57 50.15
CA ARG A 11 -28.60 3.45 49.30
C ARG A 11 -27.24 3.62 49.96
N ARG A 12 -26.23 2.90 49.49
CA ARG A 12 -24.84 3.32 49.63
C ARG A 12 -24.42 3.87 48.28
N LEU A 13 -24.10 5.16 48.30
CA LEU A 13 -23.49 5.88 47.19
C LEU A 13 -22.16 5.21 46.85
N THR A 14 -22.00 4.76 45.61
CA THR A 14 -20.69 4.53 45.00
C THR A 14 -20.29 5.80 44.25
N PRO A 15 -19.30 6.56 44.75
CA PRO A 15 -18.74 7.68 44.02
C PRO A 15 -17.75 7.18 42.96
N SER A 16 -17.46 8.08 42.03
CA SER A 16 -16.28 8.12 41.15
C SER A 16 -16.41 7.42 39.80
N LEU A 17 -17.27 8.00 38.95
CA LEU A 17 -16.86 8.28 37.57
C LEU A 17 -15.59 9.13 37.61
N ALA A 18 -14.51 8.64 37.01
CA ALA A 18 -13.47 9.38 36.28
C ALA A 18 -12.15 8.60 36.37
N LEU A 19 -11.90 7.72 35.40
CA LEU A 19 -10.52 7.37 35.07
C LEU A 19 -10.40 7.18 33.55
N VAL A 20 -10.03 8.28 32.90
CA VAL A 20 -9.09 8.35 31.77
C VAL A 20 -9.50 7.62 30.48
N ALA A 21 -10.38 8.28 29.72
CA ALA A 21 -10.52 8.09 28.28
C ALA A 21 -9.37 8.80 27.52
N ALA A 22 -8.12 8.37 27.71
CA ALA A 22 -6.94 8.99 27.05
C ALA A 22 -6.01 7.99 26.35
N ALA A 23 -6.46 6.77 26.05
CA ALA A 23 -5.64 5.77 25.35
C ALA A 23 -5.95 5.63 23.84
N ALA A 24 -6.91 6.39 23.29
CA ALA A 24 -7.37 6.20 21.91
C ALA A 24 -6.61 7.03 20.85
N VAL A 25 -5.69 7.94 21.23
CA VAL A 25 -5.06 8.88 20.28
C VAL A 25 -3.70 8.40 19.75
N ALA A 26 -3.14 7.29 20.25
CA ALA A 26 -1.78 6.86 19.88
C ALA A 26 -1.69 6.01 18.59
N LEU A 27 -2.80 5.60 17.98
CA LEU A 27 -2.78 4.75 16.75
C LEU A 27 -2.77 5.55 15.44
N ALA A 28 -2.77 6.88 15.48
CA ALA A 28 -2.75 7.71 14.27
C ALA A 28 -1.34 7.90 13.65
N GLY A 29 -0.30 7.28 14.21
CA GLY A 29 1.11 7.61 13.92
C GLY A 29 1.86 6.78 12.87
N CYS A 30 1.25 5.81 12.19
CA CYS A 30 1.97 4.93 11.25
C CYS A 30 1.32 4.79 9.86
N LEU A 31 0.79 5.87 9.29
CA LEU A 31 0.72 5.97 7.83
C LEU A 31 2.13 6.31 7.34
N GLY A 32 2.99 5.29 7.31
CA GLY A 32 4.36 5.39 6.85
C GLY A 32 4.37 6.07 5.48
N ALA A 33 5.12 7.16 5.36
CA ALA A 33 5.43 7.72 4.06
C ALA A 33 5.99 6.59 3.21
N ASP A 34 5.26 6.19 2.17
CA ASP A 34 5.75 5.21 1.21
C ASP A 34 7.09 5.72 0.70
N THR A 35 8.17 5.02 1.04
CA THR A 35 9.53 5.38 0.63
C THR A 35 9.83 4.71 -0.72
N PRO A 36 10.83 5.18 -1.49
CA PRO A 36 11.22 4.53 -2.75
C PRO A 36 11.40 2.99 -2.68
N PRO A 37 11.95 2.40 -1.59
CA PRO A 37 12.01 0.94 -1.43
C PRO A 37 10.65 0.23 -1.50
N PHE A 38 9.59 0.88 -1.04
CA PHE A 38 8.23 0.31 -1.06
C PHE A 38 7.63 0.26 -2.47
N ALA A 39 7.84 1.31 -3.27
CA ALA A 39 7.44 1.31 -4.68
C ALA A 39 8.14 0.20 -5.46
N ILE A 40 9.44 0.00 -5.22
CA ILE A 40 10.23 -1.09 -5.81
C ILE A 40 9.67 -2.47 -5.38
N ALA A 41 9.35 -2.65 -4.10
CA ALA A 41 8.77 -3.90 -3.60
C ALA A 41 7.41 -4.21 -4.25
N ARG A 42 6.53 -3.20 -4.37
CA ARG A 42 5.25 -3.34 -5.08
C ARG A 42 5.43 -3.69 -6.54
N MET A 43 6.36 -3.02 -7.23
CA MET A 43 6.69 -3.33 -8.61
C MET A 43 7.22 -4.74 -8.78
N LYS A 44 8.07 -5.21 -7.88
CA LYS A 44 8.58 -6.57 -7.90
C LYS A 44 7.45 -7.60 -7.73
N ALA A 45 6.46 -7.31 -6.88
CA ALA A 45 5.30 -8.18 -6.68
C ALA A 45 4.33 -8.17 -7.87
N ALA A 46 4.15 -7.02 -8.54
CA ALA A 46 3.23 -6.86 -9.66
C ALA A 46 3.81 -7.31 -11.02
N THR A 47 5.14 -7.46 -11.13
CA THR A 47 5.82 -7.85 -12.37
C THR A 47 5.85 -9.37 -12.53
N PRO A 48 5.18 -9.96 -13.53
CA PRO A 48 5.25 -11.39 -13.75
C PRO A 48 6.64 -11.80 -14.26
N SER A 49 7.28 -12.74 -13.57
CA SER A 49 8.62 -13.22 -13.95
C SER A 49 8.60 -13.95 -15.29
N CYS A 50 9.55 -13.60 -16.16
CA CYS A 50 9.76 -14.28 -17.44
C CYS A 50 10.25 -15.73 -17.28
N ASP A 51 11.01 -16.04 -16.23
CA ASP A 51 11.50 -17.40 -15.96
C ASP A 51 10.36 -18.34 -15.60
N LEU A 52 9.35 -17.82 -14.90
CA LEU A 52 8.13 -18.56 -14.55
C LEU A 52 7.11 -18.60 -15.69
N ASN A 53 7.23 -17.69 -16.66
CA ASN A 53 6.29 -17.55 -17.77
C ASN A 53 7.04 -17.52 -19.13
N PRO A 54 7.77 -18.59 -19.49
CA PRO A 54 8.59 -18.61 -20.69
C PRO A 54 7.77 -18.63 -21.98
N THR A 55 6.48 -18.95 -21.95
CA THR A 55 5.61 -18.99 -23.14
C THR A 55 4.88 -17.68 -23.42
N TYR A 56 4.97 -16.70 -22.51
CA TYR A 56 4.25 -15.45 -22.63
C TYR A 56 4.85 -14.56 -23.74
N PRO A 57 4.06 -14.20 -24.77
CA PRO A 57 4.58 -13.63 -26.00
C PRO A 57 4.88 -12.13 -25.92
N TRP A 58 4.54 -11.44 -24.84
CA TRP A 58 4.80 -10.01 -24.68
C TRP A 58 5.82 -9.76 -23.57
N ILE A 59 6.79 -8.88 -23.84
CA ILE A 59 7.78 -8.42 -22.86
C ILE A 59 7.51 -6.94 -22.58
N GLY A 60 7.29 -6.64 -21.29
CA GLY A 60 7.22 -5.28 -20.79
C GLY A 60 8.55 -4.88 -20.15
N ARG A 61 9.03 -3.68 -20.45
CA ARG A 61 10.24 -3.11 -19.84
C ARG A 61 9.96 -1.69 -19.36
N VAL A 62 10.22 -1.45 -18.08
CA VAL A 62 10.10 -0.13 -17.47
C VAL A 62 11.34 0.14 -16.64
N ALA A 63 11.97 1.30 -16.86
CA ALA A 63 13.13 1.71 -16.10
C ALA A 63 13.14 3.21 -15.86
N GLY A 64 13.48 3.63 -14.65
CA GLY A 64 13.51 5.03 -14.25
C GLY A 64 13.78 5.21 -12.76
N LYS A 65 13.55 6.44 -12.25
CA LYS A 65 13.67 6.73 -10.83
C LYS A 65 12.34 6.53 -10.11
N PHE A 66 12.26 5.52 -9.26
CA PHE A 66 11.09 5.22 -8.45
C PHE A 66 11.00 6.17 -7.25
N ILE A 67 9.84 6.79 -7.08
CA ILE A 67 9.52 7.68 -5.97
C ILE A 67 8.49 7.03 -5.04
N GLY A 68 8.55 7.45 -3.79
CA GLY A 68 7.55 7.12 -2.80
C GLY A 68 6.23 7.89 -3.00
N SER A 69 5.12 7.36 -2.47
CA SER A 69 3.77 7.93 -2.65
C SER A 69 3.57 9.31 -2.03
N SER A 70 4.45 9.74 -1.12
CA SER A 70 4.40 11.10 -0.57
C SER A 70 4.83 12.16 -1.59
N GLY A 71 5.50 11.80 -2.69
CA GLY A 71 5.93 12.75 -3.74
C GLY A 71 6.92 13.82 -3.27
N LEU A 72 7.30 13.83 -1.99
CA LEU A 72 8.02 14.92 -1.33
C LEU A 72 9.49 15.06 -1.75
N SER A 73 10.02 14.17 -2.59
CA SER A 73 11.26 14.47 -3.30
C SER A 73 11.43 13.63 -4.57
N GLN A 74 11.18 14.24 -5.72
CA GLN A 74 11.60 13.71 -7.03
C GLN A 74 13.13 13.56 -7.13
N SER A 75 13.87 14.29 -6.28
CA SER A 75 15.33 14.30 -6.23
C SER A 75 15.93 13.06 -5.54
N HIS A 76 15.17 12.36 -4.70
CA HIS A 76 15.63 11.20 -3.91
C HIS A 76 15.05 9.85 -4.38
N GLY A 77 14.55 9.77 -5.61
CA GLY A 77 14.08 8.51 -6.18
C GLY A 77 15.19 7.47 -6.32
N THR A 78 14.84 6.20 -6.19
CA THR A 78 15.76 5.07 -6.38
C THR A 78 15.66 4.56 -7.82
N SER A 79 16.79 4.46 -8.53
CA SER A 79 16.80 3.90 -9.87
C SER A 79 16.41 2.42 -9.85
N GLY A 80 15.51 2.03 -10.76
CA GLY A 80 15.08 0.65 -10.91
C GLY A 80 14.79 0.31 -12.36
N ALA A 81 14.88 -0.97 -12.69
CA ALA A 81 14.49 -1.53 -13.98
C ALA A 81 13.72 -2.83 -13.73
N PHE A 82 12.57 -2.96 -14.40
CA PHE A 82 11.70 -4.12 -14.31
C PHE A 82 11.43 -4.66 -15.70
N VAL A 83 11.53 -5.97 -15.82
CA VAL A 83 11.20 -6.73 -17.03
C VAL A 83 10.17 -7.78 -16.64
N GLY A 84 9.00 -7.72 -17.28
CA GLY A 84 7.92 -8.67 -17.08
C GLY A 84 7.52 -9.35 -18.37
N CYS A 85 6.99 -10.56 -18.26
CA CYS A 85 6.42 -11.28 -19.40
C CYS A 85 4.90 -11.41 -19.25
N PHE A 86 4.16 -11.19 -20.32
CA PHE A 86 2.70 -11.05 -20.29
C PHE A 86 2.01 -11.89 -21.37
N PRO A 87 0.82 -12.43 -21.08
CA PRO A 87 0.10 -13.28 -22.05
C PRO A 87 -0.36 -12.49 -23.28
N ASP A 88 -0.64 -11.20 -23.11
CA ASP A 88 -1.17 -10.33 -24.16
C ASP A 88 -0.73 -8.86 -23.98
N LEU A 89 -0.85 -8.07 -25.04
CA LEU A 89 -0.44 -6.66 -25.07
C LEU A 89 -1.24 -5.80 -24.08
N LYS A 90 -2.53 -6.09 -23.88
CA LYS A 90 -3.38 -5.30 -22.99
C LYS A 90 -2.90 -5.46 -21.55
N THR A 91 -2.62 -6.68 -21.10
CA THR A 91 -2.06 -6.95 -19.77
C THR A 91 -0.68 -6.30 -19.58
N CYS A 92 0.18 -6.34 -20.62
CA CYS A 92 1.46 -5.64 -20.58
C CYS A 92 1.29 -4.12 -20.39
N ASN A 93 0.41 -3.49 -21.18
CA ASN A 93 0.16 -2.06 -21.08
C ASN A 93 -0.44 -1.67 -19.72
N LEU A 94 -1.36 -2.46 -19.15
CA LEU A 94 -1.90 -2.20 -17.82
C LEU A 94 -0.81 -2.23 -16.73
N TRP A 95 0.08 -3.21 -16.79
CA TRP A 95 1.23 -3.26 -15.88
C TRP A 95 2.17 -2.05 -16.08
N ARG A 96 2.42 -1.68 -17.34
CA ARG A 96 3.28 -0.54 -17.67
C ARG A 96 2.69 0.77 -17.16
N ASP A 97 1.40 1.00 -17.37
CA ASP A 97 0.68 2.20 -16.92
C ASP A 97 0.63 2.27 -15.38
N TYR A 98 0.50 1.12 -14.72
CA TYR A 98 0.69 1.01 -13.27
C TYR A 98 2.14 1.38 -12.87
N ALA A 99 3.14 0.87 -13.59
CA ALA A 99 4.55 1.09 -13.27
C ALA A 99 4.96 2.57 -13.35
N ILE A 100 4.53 3.28 -14.39
CA ILE A 100 4.87 4.70 -14.58
C ILE A 100 4.30 5.59 -13.48
N SER A 101 3.24 5.17 -12.78
CA SER A 101 2.69 5.93 -11.65
C SER A 101 3.65 6.06 -10.47
N PHE A 102 4.68 5.21 -10.42
CA PHE A 102 5.72 5.23 -9.38
C PHE A 102 7.02 5.90 -9.84
N ILE A 103 7.13 6.36 -11.09
CA ILE A 103 8.38 6.83 -11.65
C ILE A 103 8.35 8.34 -11.84
N ALA A 104 9.33 9.02 -11.22
CA ALA A 104 9.62 10.40 -11.56
C ALA A 104 10.35 10.47 -12.91
N SER A 105 9.97 11.46 -13.73
CA SER A 105 10.62 11.75 -15.01
C SER A 105 12.15 11.96 -14.83
N PRO A 106 13.00 11.49 -15.77
CA PRO A 106 12.67 10.85 -17.05
C PRO A 106 12.55 9.32 -17.00
N LEU A 107 11.71 8.78 -17.89
CA LEU A 107 11.62 7.34 -18.17
C LEU A 107 12.77 6.95 -19.10
N SER A 108 13.58 5.99 -18.68
CA SER A 108 14.67 5.43 -19.50
C SER A 108 14.21 4.27 -20.38
N GLN A 109 13.22 3.50 -19.93
CA GLN A 109 12.50 2.50 -20.72
C GLN A 109 11.02 2.52 -20.36
N ASN A 110 10.17 2.39 -21.38
CA ASN A 110 8.71 2.35 -21.24
C ASN A 110 8.08 1.65 -22.44
N VAL A 111 8.32 0.35 -22.59
CA VAL A 111 7.94 -0.41 -23.80
C VAL A 111 7.19 -1.69 -23.45
N CYS A 112 6.23 -2.03 -24.31
CA CYS A 112 5.59 -3.34 -24.38
C CYS A 112 5.74 -3.83 -25.82
N GLU A 113 6.49 -4.91 -26.00
CA GLU A 113 6.81 -5.45 -27.33
C GLU A 113 6.56 -6.95 -27.39
N ARG A 114 6.33 -7.47 -28.60
CA ARG A 114 6.26 -8.92 -28.81
C ARG A 114 7.67 -9.48 -28.64
N ARG A 115 7.80 -10.60 -27.93
CA ARG A 115 9.04 -11.34 -27.83
C ARG A 115 9.48 -11.75 -29.24
N SER A 116 10.58 -11.20 -29.70
CA SER A 116 11.28 -11.70 -30.87
C SER A 116 11.79 -13.10 -30.53
N THR A 117 11.28 -14.11 -31.24
CA THR A 117 11.81 -15.48 -31.25
C THR A 117 13.22 -15.52 -31.80
#